data_AF-B4KJ94-F1
#
_entry.id   AF-B4KJ94-F1
#
_cell.length_a   1.000
_cell.length_b   1.000
_cell.length_c   1.000
_cell.angle_alpha   90.00
_cell.angle_beta   90.00
_cell.angle_gamma   90.00
#
_symmetry.space_group_name_H-M   'P 1'
#
loop_
_entity.id
_entity.type
_entity.pdbx_description
1 polymer ?
#
loop_
_entity_poly.entity_id
_entity_poly.type
_entity_poly.pdbx_seq_one_letter_code
_entity_poly.pdbx_strand_id
1 'polypeptide(L)'
;MIIYGVYIVSKSGGLIFNLDNNVPRIEHEKTFTYPLDLVLDYDPKKISVAFNRKDGINVGHVLVAVNGVTVNGATLEDGRDVKTMLESADNFPINLKFSRPKMTTNEKIFLASMFYPLFAIASQLSPEPKSSGIELLEADTFTLHCFQTLTGVKFIVISETGLNGMDLLLRKVYELYSDYVLKNPFYSLEMPIRCELFDNKLQELLLQVEKTGINNIDK
;
A
#
# COMPACT_ATOMS: atom_id res chain seq x y z
N MET A 1 12.34 12.74 -0.56
CA MET A 1 12.37 11.52 0.27
C MET A 1 10.98 11.25 0.77
N ILE A 2 10.34 10.24 0.20
CA ILE A 2 8.97 9.84 0.55
C ILE A 2 8.98 8.40 1.01
N ILE A 3 8.40 8.14 2.18
CA ILE A 3 8.19 6.79 2.69
C ILE A 3 6.72 6.48 2.54
N TYR A 4 6.38 5.48 1.72
CA TYR A 4 5.00 5.07 1.44
C TYR A 4 4.37 4.24 2.56
N GLY A 5 5.19 3.56 3.37
CA GLY A 5 4.68 2.85 4.53
C GLY A 5 5.68 1.90 5.17
N VAL A 6 5.28 1.41 6.34
CA VAL A 6 6.05 0.48 7.18
C VAL A 6 5.18 -0.73 7.49
N TYR A 7 5.74 -1.92 7.37
CA TYR A 7 5.10 -3.19 7.68
C TYR A 7 6.00 -4.00 8.60
N ILE A 8 5.41 -4.66 9.60
CA ILE A 8 6.13 -5.60 10.46
C ILE A 8 5.44 -6.96 10.34
N VAL A 9 6.23 -7.94 9.96
CA VAL A 9 5.79 -9.31 9.74
C VAL A 9 6.43 -10.20 10.81
N SER A 10 5.62 -11.03 11.47
CA SER A 10 6.07 -11.97 12.48
C SER A 10 7.00 -13.02 11.87
N LYS A 11 7.64 -13.80 12.75
CA LYS A 11 8.41 -14.98 12.35
C LYS A 11 7.56 -15.99 11.56
N SER A 12 6.27 -16.13 11.89
CA SER A 12 5.33 -17.03 11.21
C SER A 12 4.79 -16.49 9.88
N GLY A 13 5.17 -15.28 9.47
CA GLY A 13 4.69 -14.65 8.24
C GLY A 13 3.40 -13.85 8.42
N GLY A 14 2.86 -13.75 9.63
CA GLY A 14 1.67 -12.96 9.92
C GLY A 14 1.98 -11.46 9.98
N LEU A 15 1.10 -10.63 9.40
CA LEU A 15 1.19 -9.18 9.55
C LEU A 15 0.82 -8.79 10.98
N ILE A 16 1.78 -8.23 11.72
CA ILE A 16 1.55 -7.78 13.11
C ILE A 16 1.47 -6.25 13.23
N PHE A 17 1.93 -5.52 12.22
CA PHE A 17 1.77 -4.06 12.18
C PHE A 17 1.86 -3.55 10.74
N ASN A 18 1.06 -2.53 10.43
CA ASN A 18 1.20 -1.76 9.19
C ASN A 18 0.87 -0.29 9.44
N LEU A 19 1.62 0.59 8.78
CA LEU A 19 1.39 2.03 8.76
C LEU A 19 1.56 2.52 7.33
N ASP A 20 0.48 3.03 6.75
CA ASP A 20 0.57 3.74 5.47
C ASP A 20 1.02 5.17 5.73
N ASN A 21 1.93 5.69 4.92
CA ASN A 21 2.42 7.05 5.04
C ASN A 21 2.53 7.67 3.64
N ASN A 22 1.97 8.86 3.42
CA ASN A 22 2.11 9.58 2.14
C ASN A 22 1.85 8.75 0.86
N VAL A 23 0.95 7.77 0.91
CA VAL A 23 0.62 6.93 -0.26
C VAL A 23 -0.12 7.80 -1.29
N PRO A 24 0.42 7.96 -2.51
CA PRO A 24 -0.18 8.84 -3.51
C PRO A 24 -1.56 8.33 -3.92
N ARG A 25 -2.54 9.24 -3.97
CA ARG A 25 -3.87 8.95 -4.48
C ARG A 25 -3.84 9.06 -6.00
N ILE A 26 -3.92 7.93 -6.69
CA ILE A 26 -3.93 7.89 -8.16
C ILE A 26 -5.38 8.04 -8.63
N GLU A 27 -5.69 9.18 -9.25
CA GLU A 27 -6.99 9.48 -9.83
C GLU A 27 -6.84 10.00 -11.26
N HIS A 28 -7.77 9.60 -12.13
CA HIS A 28 -7.84 10.01 -13.51
C HIS A 28 -9.27 10.46 -13.81
N GLU A 29 -9.41 11.72 -14.22
CA GLU A 29 -10.70 12.31 -14.58
C GLU A 29 -10.69 12.70 -16.05
N LYS A 30 -11.66 12.17 -16.81
CA LYS A 30 -11.74 12.34 -18.25
C LYS A 30 -13.17 12.42 -18.74
N THR A 31 -13.35 13.18 -19.82
CA THR A 31 -14.62 13.27 -20.53
C THR A 31 -14.66 12.24 -21.66
N PHE A 32 -15.76 11.52 -21.75
CA PHE A 32 -16.03 10.45 -22.70
C PHE A 32 -17.20 10.83 -23.61
N THR A 33 -17.20 10.25 -24.80
CA THR A 33 -18.28 10.34 -25.79
C THR A 33 -18.98 8.98 -25.90
N TYR A 34 -20.19 8.95 -26.47
CA TYR A 34 -20.92 7.71 -26.71
C TYR A 34 -20.43 7.01 -27.99
N PRO A 35 -20.32 5.67 -28.03
CA PRO A 35 -20.39 4.76 -26.88
C PRO A 35 -19.12 4.84 -26.02
N LEU A 36 -19.25 4.47 -24.74
CA LEU A 36 -18.09 4.38 -23.84
C LEU A 36 -17.08 3.36 -24.38
N ASP A 37 -15.82 3.77 -24.45
CA ASP A 37 -14.70 2.95 -24.96
C ASP A 37 -14.10 2.01 -23.90
N LEU A 38 -14.42 2.24 -22.62
CA LEU A 38 -14.09 1.36 -21.51
C LEU A 38 -15.21 0.36 -21.27
N VAL A 39 -14.85 -0.89 -21.01
CA VAL A 39 -15.81 -1.89 -20.51
C VAL A 39 -15.75 -1.87 -18.99
N LEU A 40 -16.90 -1.65 -18.37
CA LEU A 40 -17.02 -1.61 -16.91
C LEU A 40 -17.66 -2.90 -16.39
N ASP A 41 -17.15 -3.39 -15.27
CA ASP A 41 -17.76 -4.41 -14.44
C ASP A 41 -18.54 -3.73 -13.31
N TYR A 42 -19.79 -4.16 -13.14
CA TYR A 42 -20.76 -3.55 -12.23
C TYR A 42 -20.99 -4.48 -11.04
N ASP A 43 -20.16 -4.35 -10.00
CA ASP A 43 -20.37 -4.99 -8.71
C ASP A 43 -21.24 -4.08 -7.81
N PRO A 44 -22.20 -4.62 -7.05
CA PRO A 44 -23.02 -3.82 -6.12
C PRO A 44 -22.22 -2.91 -5.17
N LYS A 45 -20.97 -3.29 -4.85
CA LYS A 45 -20.07 -2.54 -3.97
C LYS A 45 -19.17 -1.55 -4.71
N LYS A 46 -18.95 -1.71 -6.01
CA LYS A 46 -18.06 -0.85 -6.81
C LYS A 46 -18.24 -1.07 -8.32
N ILE A 47 -18.03 -0.02 -9.10
CA ILE A 47 -17.90 -0.14 -10.56
C ILE A 47 -16.43 -0.07 -10.91
N SER A 48 -15.91 -1.06 -11.64
CA SER A 48 -14.48 -1.12 -11.99
C SER A 48 -14.25 -1.34 -13.47
N VAL A 49 -13.10 -0.91 -13.98
CA VAL A 49 -12.73 -1.11 -15.38
C VAL A 49 -12.38 -2.58 -15.59
N ALA A 50 -13.16 -3.28 -16.41
CA ALA A 50 -12.98 -4.69 -16.74
C ALA A 50 -12.03 -4.87 -17.94
N PHE A 51 -12.17 -4.00 -18.94
CA PHE A 51 -11.40 -4.10 -20.18
C PHE A 51 -11.14 -2.73 -20.82
N ASN A 52 -10.08 -2.70 -21.64
CA ASN A 52 -9.51 -1.52 -22.28
C ASN A 52 -8.76 -0.58 -21.32
N ARG A 53 -7.89 0.28 -21.87
CA ARG A 53 -7.10 1.27 -21.13
C ARG A 53 -7.10 2.58 -21.89
N LYS A 54 -7.22 3.71 -21.19
CA LYS A 54 -7.22 5.03 -21.83
C LYS A 54 -6.69 6.11 -20.90
N ASP A 55 -5.74 6.90 -21.37
CA ASP A 55 -5.25 8.11 -20.69
C ASP A 55 -4.89 7.91 -19.20
N GLY A 56 -4.27 6.76 -18.87
CA GLY A 56 -3.89 6.38 -17.51
C GLY A 56 -4.94 5.60 -16.72
N ILE A 57 -6.18 5.50 -17.23
CA ILE A 57 -7.21 4.62 -16.68
C ILE A 57 -6.90 3.18 -17.07
N ASN A 58 -6.64 2.35 -16.06
CA ASN A 58 -6.26 0.95 -16.23
C ASN A 58 -7.35 0.00 -15.72
N VAL A 59 -7.30 -1.24 -16.19
CA VAL A 59 -8.12 -2.35 -15.67
C VAL A 59 -7.96 -2.44 -14.15
N GLY A 60 -9.07 -2.58 -13.44
CA GLY A 60 -9.13 -2.62 -11.98
C GLY A 60 -9.26 -1.24 -11.31
N HIS A 61 -9.10 -0.12 -12.04
CA HIS A 61 -9.48 1.19 -11.49
C HIS A 61 -10.99 1.24 -11.23
N VAL A 62 -11.37 1.91 -10.14
CA VAL A 62 -12.74 2.01 -9.66
C VAL A 62 -13.29 3.39 -9.99
N LEU A 63 -14.50 3.44 -10.54
CA LEU A 63 -15.21 4.68 -10.80
C LEU A 63 -15.63 5.30 -9.45
N VAL A 64 -15.20 6.54 -9.22
CA VAL A 64 -15.45 7.28 -7.96
C VAL A 64 -16.38 8.46 -8.14
N ALA A 65 -16.46 9.04 -9.34
CA ALA A 65 -17.42 10.12 -9.62
C ALA A 65 -17.84 10.15 -11.09
N VAL A 66 -19.04 10.65 -11.32
CA VAL A 66 -19.63 10.91 -12.65
C VAL A 66 -20.13 12.36 -12.67
N ASN A 67 -19.61 13.17 -13.60
CA ASN A 67 -19.89 14.61 -13.69
C ASN A 67 -19.70 15.34 -12.34
N GLY A 68 -18.69 14.94 -11.56
CA GLY A 68 -18.41 15.48 -10.23
C GLY A 68 -19.29 14.92 -9.09
N VAL A 69 -20.30 14.10 -9.38
CA VAL A 69 -21.14 13.43 -8.38
C VAL A 69 -20.51 12.11 -7.96
N THR A 70 -20.31 11.90 -6.66
CA THR A 70 -19.68 10.69 -6.13
C THR A 70 -20.52 9.45 -6.43
N VAL A 71 -19.83 8.34 -6.74
CA VAL A 71 -20.42 7.02 -6.88
C VAL A 71 -20.31 6.27 -5.55
N ASN A 72 -21.42 5.72 -5.08
CA ASN A 72 -21.48 4.81 -3.95
C ASN A 72 -22.03 3.45 -4.42
N GLY A 73 -21.14 2.45 -4.52
CA GLY A 73 -21.48 1.16 -5.10
C GLY A 73 -21.76 1.26 -6.59
N ALA A 74 -23.00 1.00 -6.98
CA ALA A 74 -23.48 1.11 -8.36
C ALA A 74 -24.36 2.36 -8.62
N THR A 75 -24.59 3.19 -7.60
CA THR A 75 -25.49 4.35 -7.66
C THR A 75 -24.74 5.66 -7.39
N LEU A 76 -25.24 6.76 -7.95
CA LEU A 76 -24.79 8.10 -7.57
C LEU A 76 -25.39 8.51 -6.22
N GLU A 77 -24.79 9.52 -5.57
CA GLU A 77 -25.32 10.10 -4.32
C GLU A 77 -26.76 10.64 -4.45
N ASP A 78 -27.18 10.99 -5.67
CA ASP A 78 -28.56 11.42 -5.97
C ASP A 78 -29.54 10.27 -6.25
N GLY A 79 -29.09 9.02 -6.11
CA GLY A 79 -29.91 7.82 -6.27
C GLY A 79 -30.03 7.30 -7.71
N ARG A 80 -29.42 7.96 -8.69
CA ARG A 80 -29.42 7.46 -10.08
C ARG A 80 -28.52 6.24 -10.24
N ASP A 81 -28.97 5.27 -11.03
CA ASP A 81 -28.18 4.10 -11.40
C ASP A 81 -27.14 4.46 -12.46
N VAL A 82 -25.86 4.18 -12.18
CA VAL A 82 -24.75 4.58 -13.05
C VAL A 82 -24.77 3.79 -14.36
N LYS A 83 -25.14 2.51 -14.33
CA LYS A 83 -25.19 1.67 -15.53
C LYS A 83 -26.19 2.23 -16.53
N THR A 84 -27.40 2.53 -16.07
CA THR A 84 -28.47 3.13 -16.88
C THR A 84 -28.04 4.48 -17.45
N MET A 85 -27.30 5.27 -16.67
CA MET A 85 -26.78 6.56 -17.13
C MET A 85 -25.76 6.40 -18.27
N LEU A 86 -24.84 5.42 -18.16
CA LEU A 86 -23.78 5.17 -19.14
C LEU A 86 -24.28 4.48 -20.43
N GLU A 87 -25.43 3.80 -20.38
CA GLU A 87 -26.05 3.16 -21.54
C GLU A 87 -26.85 4.14 -22.42
N SER A 88 -27.31 5.27 -21.85
CA SER A 88 -28.07 6.28 -22.60
C SER A 88 -27.15 7.30 -23.29
N ALA A 89 -27.26 7.40 -24.62
CA ALA A 89 -26.49 8.34 -25.44
C ALA A 89 -26.75 9.81 -25.09
N ASP A 90 -27.94 10.14 -24.58
CA ASP A 90 -28.34 11.52 -24.23
C ASP A 90 -27.55 12.08 -23.04
N ASN A 91 -26.90 11.23 -22.25
CA ASN A 91 -26.10 11.64 -21.10
C ASN A 91 -24.65 12.01 -21.46
N PHE A 92 -24.26 11.86 -22.74
CA PHE A 92 -22.93 12.18 -23.22
C PHE A 92 -22.89 13.58 -23.84
N PRO A 93 -21.77 14.32 -23.73
CA PRO A 93 -20.48 13.91 -23.16
C PRO A 93 -20.52 13.80 -21.62
N ILE A 94 -19.86 12.77 -21.10
CA ILE A 94 -19.87 12.45 -19.66
C ILE A 94 -18.46 12.48 -19.09
N ASN A 95 -18.28 13.14 -17.95
CA ASN A 95 -17.03 13.15 -17.21
C ASN A 95 -17.01 12.01 -16.20
N LEU A 96 -16.00 11.16 -16.26
CA LEU A 96 -15.81 10.03 -15.37
C LEU A 96 -14.47 10.17 -14.64
N LYS A 97 -14.53 10.03 -13.33
CA LYS A 97 -13.37 10.01 -12.45
C LYS A 97 -13.14 8.61 -11.93
N PHE A 98 -11.97 8.05 -12.25
CA PHE A 98 -11.52 6.74 -11.79
C PHE A 98 -10.37 6.88 -10.80
N SER A 99 -10.28 5.96 -9.84
CA SER A 99 -9.15 5.90 -8.91
C SER A 99 -8.65 4.47 -8.71
N ARG A 100 -7.39 4.31 -8.30
CA ARG A 100 -6.89 3.01 -7.84
C ARG A 100 -7.53 2.69 -6.48
N PRO A 101 -8.15 1.51 -6.30
CA PRO A 101 -8.71 1.14 -5.01
C PRO A 101 -7.62 1.08 -3.95
N LYS A 102 -7.93 1.60 -2.75
CA LYS A 102 -7.07 1.44 -1.58
C LYS A 102 -7.07 -0.03 -1.17
N MET A 103 -5.90 -0.53 -0.80
CA MET A 103 -5.75 -1.89 -0.30
C MET A 103 -6.42 -2.04 1.06
N THR A 104 -7.28 -3.05 1.18
CA THR A 104 -7.97 -3.43 2.42
C THR A 104 -7.00 -4.07 3.41
N THR A 105 -7.38 -4.12 4.69
CA THR A 105 -6.58 -4.78 5.73
C THR A 105 -6.33 -6.26 5.42
N ASN A 106 -7.32 -6.96 4.87
CA ASN A 106 -7.19 -8.38 4.51
C ASN A 106 -6.20 -8.59 3.36
N GLU A 107 -6.23 -7.71 2.35
CA GLU A 107 -5.25 -7.74 1.26
C GLU A 107 -3.83 -7.45 1.79
N LYS A 108 -3.66 -6.52 2.74
CA LYS A 108 -2.36 -6.29 3.39
C LYS A 108 -1.85 -7.52 4.12
N ILE A 109 -2.72 -8.18 4.89
CA ILE A 109 -2.38 -9.42 5.61
C ILE A 109 -1.96 -10.49 4.62
N PHE A 110 -2.71 -10.65 3.53
CA PHE A 110 -2.40 -11.60 2.47
C PHE A 110 -1.04 -11.31 1.82
N LEU A 111 -0.77 -10.08 1.40
CA LEU A 111 0.51 -9.70 0.77
C LEU A 111 1.70 -9.87 1.72
N ALA A 112 1.56 -9.50 2.99
CA ALA A 112 2.59 -9.72 3.99
C ALA A 112 2.88 -11.22 4.20
N SER A 113 1.83 -12.04 4.19
CA SER A 113 1.93 -13.50 4.31
C SER A 113 2.58 -14.11 3.07
N MET A 114 2.34 -13.55 1.87
CA MET A 114 3.02 -13.94 0.63
C MET A 114 4.49 -13.53 0.58
N PHE A 115 4.87 -12.43 1.23
CA PHE A 115 6.27 -12.02 1.27
C PHE A 115 7.14 -13.03 2.03
N TYR A 116 6.59 -13.70 3.05
CA TYR A 116 7.31 -14.69 3.84
C TYR A 116 7.89 -15.86 3.02
N PRO A 117 7.11 -16.61 2.21
CA PRO A 117 7.67 -17.65 1.36
C PRO A 117 8.58 -17.09 0.26
N LEU A 118 8.31 -15.92 -0.31
CA LEU A 118 9.20 -15.28 -1.28
C LEU A 118 10.58 -15.01 -0.69
N PHE A 119 10.63 -14.49 0.53
CA PHE A 119 11.85 -14.25 1.27
C PHE A 119 12.63 -15.57 1.50
N ALA A 120 11.94 -16.65 1.89
CA ALA A 120 12.56 -17.95 2.12
C ALA A 120 13.08 -18.59 0.82
N ILE A 121 12.32 -18.49 -0.27
CA ILE A 121 12.72 -18.99 -1.59
C ILE A 121 13.99 -18.26 -2.07
N ALA A 122 14.06 -16.93 -1.91
CA ALA A 122 15.25 -16.17 -2.29
C ALA A 122 16.51 -16.65 -1.53
N SER A 123 16.38 -16.95 -0.24
CA SER A 123 17.51 -17.50 0.55
C SER A 123 17.89 -18.92 0.11
N GLN A 124 16.92 -19.78 -0.21
CA GLN A 124 17.17 -21.17 -0.61
C GLN A 124 17.71 -21.32 -2.03
N LEU A 125 17.29 -20.46 -2.95
CA LEU A 125 17.74 -20.46 -4.34
C LEU A 125 19.02 -19.67 -4.56
N SER A 126 19.57 -19.05 -3.50
CA SER A 126 20.76 -18.24 -3.64
C SER A 126 21.97 -19.09 -4.06
N PRO A 127 22.73 -18.66 -5.08
CA PRO A 127 23.94 -19.36 -5.51
C PRO A 127 25.10 -19.19 -4.52
N GLU A 128 25.04 -18.17 -3.66
CA GLU A 128 26.10 -17.84 -2.71
C GLU A 128 25.82 -18.41 -1.31
N PRO A 129 26.81 -19.01 -0.63
CA PRO A 129 26.64 -19.53 0.71
C PRO A 129 26.38 -18.38 1.69
N LYS A 130 25.53 -18.63 2.70
CA LYS A 130 25.13 -17.66 3.74
C LYS A 130 24.34 -16.45 3.23
N SER A 131 23.67 -16.58 2.08
CA SER A 131 22.70 -15.58 1.65
C SER A 131 21.55 -15.43 2.64
N SER A 132 21.23 -14.20 2.99
CA SER A 132 19.95 -13.84 3.59
C SER A 132 18.82 -14.00 2.56
N GLY A 133 17.58 -13.73 2.98
CA GLY A 133 16.46 -13.61 2.04
C GLY A 133 16.45 -12.26 1.32
N ILE A 134 15.26 -11.84 0.89
CA ILE A 134 15.09 -10.56 0.18
C ILE A 134 15.37 -9.39 1.13
N GLU A 135 16.44 -8.63 0.89
CA GLU A 135 16.74 -7.38 1.59
C GLU A 135 16.28 -6.14 0.82
N LEU A 136 16.28 -6.23 -0.51
CA LEU A 136 15.89 -5.15 -1.42
C LEU A 136 15.05 -5.71 -2.57
N LEU A 137 13.90 -5.09 -2.83
CA LEU A 137 13.09 -5.31 -4.02
C LEU A 137 12.81 -3.95 -4.66
N GLU A 138 13.38 -3.73 -5.83
CA GLU A 138 13.23 -2.50 -6.60
C GLU A 138 12.22 -2.70 -7.72
N ALA A 139 11.28 -1.76 -7.84
CA ALA A 139 10.32 -1.66 -8.92
C ALA A 139 10.37 -0.25 -9.52
N ASP A 140 9.70 -0.03 -10.66
CA ASP A 140 9.77 1.25 -11.39
C ASP A 140 9.26 2.46 -10.57
N THR A 141 8.37 2.23 -9.60
CA THR A 141 7.68 3.30 -8.85
C THR A 141 7.98 3.31 -7.36
N PHE A 142 8.55 2.23 -6.82
CA PHE A 142 8.87 2.13 -5.41
C PHE A 142 10.01 1.14 -5.18
N THR A 143 10.66 1.28 -4.03
CA THR A 143 11.62 0.31 -3.51
C THR A 143 11.12 -0.21 -2.18
N LEU A 144 11.23 -1.52 -1.98
CA LEU A 144 10.91 -2.22 -0.76
C LEU A 144 12.22 -2.67 -0.10
N HIS A 145 12.47 -2.18 1.11
CA HIS A 145 13.60 -2.56 1.93
C HIS A 145 13.13 -3.47 3.05
N CYS A 146 13.84 -4.57 3.29
CA CYS A 146 13.49 -5.56 4.30
C CYS A 146 14.69 -5.86 5.21
N PHE A 147 14.48 -5.70 6.51
CA PHE A 147 15.42 -6.09 7.55
C PHE A 147 14.83 -7.22 8.41
N GLN A 148 15.54 -8.34 8.49
CA GLN A 148 15.16 -9.45 9.37
C GLN A 148 16.01 -9.44 10.66
N THR A 149 15.36 -9.56 11.81
CA THR A 149 16.04 -9.73 13.10
C THR A 149 16.50 -11.16 13.33
N LEU A 150 17.40 -11.37 14.30
CA LEU A 150 17.82 -12.70 14.75
C LEU A 150 16.65 -13.56 15.27
N THR A 151 15.58 -12.93 15.76
CA THR A 151 14.35 -13.62 16.22
C THR A 151 13.41 -13.99 15.07
N GLY A 152 13.67 -13.52 13.85
CA GLY A 152 12.91 -13.84 12.63
C GLY A 152 11.80 -12.86 12.27
N VAL A 153 11.63 -11.78 13.05
CA VAL A 153 10.70 -10.68 12.74
C VAL A 153 11.27 -9.86 11.58
N LYS A 154 10.40 -9.48 10.63
CA LYS A 154 10.81 -8.74 9.44
C LYS A 154 10.20 -7.34 9.47
N PHE A 155 11.05 -6.35 9.27
CA PHE A 155 10.70 -4.95 9.15
C PHE A 155 10.82 -4.57 7.69
N ILE A 156 9.73 -4.08 7.12
CA ILE A 156 9.63 -3.75 5.71
C ILE A 156 9.26 -2.29 5.58
N VAL A 157 10.04 -1.55 4.79
CA VAL A 157 9.78 -0.14 4.46
C VAL A 157 9.57 -0.05 2.96
N ILE A 158 8.49 0.61 2.55
CA ILE A 158 8.23 0.94 1.15
C ILE A 158 8.51 2.42 0.96
N SER A 159 9.31 2.79 -0.03
CA SER A 159 9.69 4.18 -0.30
C SER A 159 9.79 4.47 -1.79
N GLU A 160 10.00 5.74 -2.16
CA GLU A 160 10.39 6.09 -3.53
C GLU A 160 11.73 5.46 -3.90
N THR A 161 11.96 5.31 -5.21
CA THR A 161 13.17 4.68 -5.77
C THR A 161 14.41 5.55 -5.60
N GLY A 162 15.58 4.91 -5.50
CA GLY A 162 16.87 5.62 -5.46
C GLY A 162 17.24 6.23 -4.11
N LEU A 163 16.51 5.88 -3.04
CA LEU A 163 16.85 6.31 -1.69
C LEU A 163 17.91 5.40 -1.06
N ASN A 164 18.89 6.03 -0.42
CA ASN A 164 19.99 5.35 0.28
C ASN A 164 19.84 5.49 1.81
N GLY A 165 20.42 4.56 2.56
CA GLY A 165 20.46 4.60 4.02
C GLY A 165 19.24 4.03 4.73
N MET A 166 18.34 3.35 4.01
CA MET A 166 17.13 2.74 4.63
C MET A 166 17.45 1.72 5.72
N ASP A 167 18.65 1.14 5.72
CA ASP A 167 19.15 0.30 6.81
C ASP A 167 19.12 1.01 8.16
N LEU A 168 19.46 2.31 8.20
CA LEU A 168 19.43 3.09 9.43
C LEU A 168 18.01 3.29 9.94
N LEU A 169 17.09 3.62 9.04
CA LEU A 169 15.67 3.74 9.36
C LEU A 169 15.13 2.40 9.89
N LEU A 170 15.41 1.30 9.22
CA LEU A 170 14.97 -0.04 9.63
C LEU A 170 15.50 -0.42 11.02
N ARG A 171 16.76 -0.08 11.33
CA ARG A 171 17.33 -0.27 12.67
C ARG A 171 16.61 0.57 13.72
N LYS A 172 16.27 1.82 13.42
CA LYS A 172 15.53 2.72 14.33
C LYS A 172 14.11 2.23 14.57
N VAL A 173 13.43 1.71 13.54
CA VAL A 173 12.13 1.04 13.72
C VAL A 173 12.27 -0.20 14.61
N TYR A 174 13.36 -0.96 14.48
CA TYR A 174 13.63 -2.10 15.36
C TYR A 174 13.92 -1.67 16.82
N GLU A 175 14.63 -0.56 17.04
CA GLU A 175 14.82 0.04 18.37
C GLU A 175 13.46 0.41 19.01
N LEU A 176 12.61 1.13 18.27
CA LEU A 176 11.25 1.49 18.71
C LEU A 176 10.41 0.24 19.03
N TYR A 177 10.48 -0.78 18.18
CA TYR A 177 9.78 -2.05 18.42
C TYR A 177 10.27 -2.70 19.72
N SER A 178 11.58 -2.72 19.95
CA SER A 178 12.17 -3.31 21.15
C SER A 178 11.76 -2.54 22.42
N ASP A 179 11.71 -1.21 22.35
CA ASP A 179 11.40 -0.37 23.50
C ASP A 179 9.92 -0.32 23.87
N TYR A 180 9.02 -0.23 22.89
CA TYR A 180 7.59 -0.03 23.17
C TYR A 180 6.79 -1.33 23.11
N VAL A 181 7.21 -2.28 22.28
CA VAL A 181 6.47 -3.53 22.06
C VAL A 181 7.02 -4.66 22.92
N LEU A 182 8.33 -4.91 22.89
CA LEU A 182 8.92 -6.02 23.65
C LEU A 182 9.03 -5.75 25.15
N LYS A 183 9.09 -4.48 25.59
CA LYS A 183 9.04 -4.13 27.03
C LYS A 183 7.63 -4.20 27.61
N ASN A 184 6.59 -4.38 26.79
CA ASN A 184 5.23 -4.53 27.28
C ASN A 184 5.00 -5.98 27.74
N PRO A 185 4.85 -6.26 29.05
CA PRO A 185 4.73 -7.62 29.57
C PRO A 185 3.43 -8.32 29.14
N PHE A 186 2.45 -7.58 28.63
CA PHE A 186 1.18 -8.12 28.14
C PHE A 186 1.19 -8.37 26.62
N TYR A 187 2.27 -8.00 25.93
CA TYR A 187 2.37 -8.24 24.49
C TYR A 187 2.68 -9.72 24.23
N SER A 188 1.78 -10.37 23.48
CA SER A 188 2.02 -11.72 22.96
C SER A 188 2.61 -11.62 21.56
N LEU A 189 3.67 -12.38 21.31
CA LEU A 189 4.24 -12.51 19.98
C LEU A 189 3.17 -13.02 19.00
N GLU A 190 3.32 -12.64 17.73
CA GLU A 190 2.37 -12.95 16.63
C GLU A 190 1.00 -12.25 16.70
N MET A 191 0.73 -11.50 17.76
CA MET A 191 -0.48 -10.66 17.83
C MET A 191 -0.23 -9.27 17.23
N PRO A 192 -1.28 -8.62 16.68
CA PRO A 192 -1.18 -7.27 16.19
C PRO A 192 -0.70 -6.30 17.27
N ILE A 193 0.26 -5.44 16.91
CA ILE A 193 0.77 -4.37 17.76
C ILE A 193 -0.30 -3.28 17.82
N ARG A 194 -0.81 -3.00 19.03
CA ARG A 194 -1.82 -1.96 19.31
C ARG A 194 -1.32 -0.91 20.29
N CYS A 195 0.01 -0.76 20.38
CA CYS A 195 0.64 0.16 21.31
C CYS A 195 0.63 1.56 20.71
N GLU A 196 -0.25 2.44 21.18
CA GLU A 196 -0.36 3.82 20.67
C GLU A 196 0.96 4.61 20.78
N LEU A 197 1.76 4.35 21.82
CA LEU A 197 3.08 4.97 21.98
C LEU A 197 4.04 4.58 20.85
N PHE A 198 4.01 3.32 20.42
CA PHE A 198 4.80 2.85 19.29
C PHE A 198 4.35 3.54 18.00
N ASP A 199 3.05 3.59 17.75
CA ASP A 199 2.47 4.21 16.55
C ASP A 199 2.85 5.70 16.44
N ASN A 200 2.69 6.45 17.53
CA ASN A 200 3.02 7.87 17.58
C ASN A 200 4.52 8.11 17.36
N LYS A 201 5.38 7.34 18.04
CA LYS A 201 6.84 7.49 17.91
C LYS A 201 7.35 7.09 16.53
N LEU A 202 6.73 6.09 15.90
CA LEU A 202 7.03 5.72 14.53
C LEU A 202 6.62 6.82 13.56
N GLN A 203 5.43 7.40 13.70
CA GLN A 203 4.99 8.54 12.87
C GLN A 203 5.92 9.74 13.03
N GLU A 204 6.31 10.10 14.26
CA GLU A 204 7.29 11.16 14.51
C GLU A 204 8.63 10.89 13.81
N LEU A 205 9.13 9.65 13.90
CA LEU A 205 10.36 9.23 13.23
C LEU A 205 10.23 9.38 11.71
N LEU A 206 9.16 8.89 11.10
CA LEU A 206 8.96 9.01 9.65
C LEU A 206 8.90 10.47 9.20
N LEU A 207 8.19 11.33 9.94
CA LEU A 207 8.11 12.76 9.65
C LEU A 207 9.46 13.47 9.80
N GLN A 208 10.26 13.12 10.80
CA GLN A 208 11.61 13.65 10.97
C GLN A 208 12.50 13.26 9.81
N VAL A 209 12.43 11.99 9.41
CA VAL A 209 13.21 11.40 8.32
C VAL A 209 12.89 12.12 7.02
N GLU A 210 11.61 12.29 6.68
CA GLU A 210 11.18 13.02 5.48
C GLU A 210 11.65 14.48 5.45
N LYS A 211 11.71 15.17 6.61
CA LYS A 211 12.14 16.58 6.70
C LYS A 211 13.65 16.78 6.68
N THR A 212 14.37 15.93 7.41
CA THR A 212 15.81 16.15 7.71
C THR A 212 16.73 15.22 6.93
N GLY A 213 16.18 14.21 6.26
CA GLY A 213 16.94 13.16 5.59
C GLY A 213 17.45 12.09 6.57
N ILE A 214 17.67 10.88 6.05
CA ILE A 214 18.03 9.70 6.84
C ILE A 214 19.34 9.86 7.62
N ASN A 215 20.31 10.60 7.08
CA ASN A 215 21.64 10.71 7.68
C ASN A 215 21.66 11.49 9.01
N ASN A 216 20.54 12.11 9.40
CA ASN A 216 20.43 12.87 10.65
C ASN A 216 19.72 12.11 11.77
N ILE A 217 19.38 10.83 11.60
CA ILE A 217 18.66 10.05 12.62
C ILE A 217 19.56 9.66 13.82
N ASP A 218 20.89 9.67 13.64
CA ASP A 218 21.88 9.29 14.67
C ASP A 218 22.55 10.48 15.40
N LYS A 219 22.16 11.72 15.11
CA LYS A 219 22.62 12.91 15.84
C LYS A 219 21.67 13.29 16.95
#